data_AF-A0A0E9MM79-F1
#
_entry.id   AF-A0A0E9MM79-F1
#
_cell.length_a   1.000
_cell.length_b   1.000
_cell.length_c   1.000
_cell.angle_alpha   90.00
_cell.angle_beta   90.00
_cell.angle_gamma   90.00
#
_symmetry.space_group_name_H-M   'P 1'
#
loop_
_entity.id
_entity.type
_entity.pdbx_description
1 polymer ?
#
loop_
_entity_poly.entity_id
_entity_poly.type
_entity_poly.pdbx_seq_one_letter_code
_entity_poly.pdbx_strand_id
1 'polypeptide(L)'
;MKTIAAALFLSASLAAPAHAADWWWVAGDSGDDAAVFVDGDTVRHAGMTASVNAVRIARDGTVSTATWTGRCGARSPTDEISAVAQFACGTEADHMQQAAMLPGLTPREAARAIFSVRPGSKSAKPLQAG
;
A
#
# COMPACT_ATOMS: atom_id res chain seq x y z
N MET A 1 -20.45 -61.26 -4.38
CA MET A 1 -21.07 -59.91 -4.31
C MET A 1 -21.04 -59.52 -2.84
N LYS A 2 -20.59 -58.36 -2.37
CA LYS A 2 -20.21 -57.08 -2.96
C LYS A 2 -19.39 -56.37 -1.86
N THR A 3 -18.16 -55.97 -2.15
CA THR A 3 -17.33 -55.13 -1.26
C THR A 3 -17.93 -53.74 -1.20
N ILE A 4 -18.15 -53.20 0.01
CA ILE A 4 -18.54 -51.79 0.20
C ILE A 4 -17.32 -51.06 0.74
N ALA A 5 -16.64 -50.31 -0.13
CA ALA A 5 -15.60 -49.38 0.24
C ALA A 5 -16.25 -48.05 0.64
N ALA A 6 -16.06 -47.63 1.89
CA ALA A 6 -16.46 -46.32 2.39
C ALA A 6 -15.43 -45.27 1.94
N ALA A 7 -15.83 -44.38 1.04
CA ALA A 7 -15.03 -43.22 0.65
C ALA A 7 -15.21 -42.10 1.69
N LEU A 8 -14.15 -41.80 2.44
CA LEU A 8 -14.04 -40.61 3.28
C LEU A 8 -13.85 -39.39 2.38
N PHE A 9 -14.88 -38.55 2.25
CA PHE A 9 -14.76 -37.21 1.70
C PHE A 9 -14.08 -36.30 2.73
N LEU A 10 -12.78 -36.05 2.58
CA LEU A 10 -12.13 -34.93 3.24
C LEU A 10 -12.57 -33.63 2.53
N SER A 11 -13.48 -32.91 3.18
CA SER A 11 -13.79 -31.52 2.83
C SER A 11 -12.58 -30.65 3.13
N ALA A 12 -11.67 -30.50 2.16
CA ALA A 12 -10.65 -29.48 2.20
C ALA A 12 -11.35 -28.12 2.04
N SER A 13 -11.61 -27.44 3.16
CA SER A 13 -11.97 -26.03 3.16
C SER A 13 -10.80 -25.26 2.55
N LEU A 14 -10.89 -24.94 1.26
CA LEU A 14 -10.02 -23.94 0.65
C LEU A 14 -10.31 -22.63 1.38
N ALA A 15 -9.46 -22.26 2.33
CA ALA A 15 -9.33 -20.89 2.78
C ALA A 15 -9.01 -20.09 1.51
N ALA A 16 -9.95 -19.27 1.05
CA ALA A 16 -9.70 -18.35 -0.04
C ALA A 16 -8.41 -17.58 0.30
N PRO A 17 -7.46 -17.44 -0.65
CA PRO A 17 -6.28 -16.64 -0.40
C PRO A 17 -6.79 -15.27 0.04
N ALA A 18 -6.38 -14.83 1.23
CA ALA A 18 -6.58 -13.46 1.66
C ALA A 18 -5.99 -12.60 0.53
N HIS A 19 -6.86 -11.92 -0.22
CA HIS A 19 -6.44 -11.04 -1.30
C HIS A 19 -5.41 -10.09 -0.69
N ALA A 20 -4.14 -10.28 -1.05
CA ALA A 20 -3.10 -9.35 -0.64
C ALA A 20 -3.52 -8.02 -1.25
N ALA A 21 -3.84 -7.03 -0.42
CA ALA A 21 -4.21 -5.70 -0.90
C ALA A 21 -3.21 -5.26 -1.97
N ASP A 22 -3.72 -4.83 -3.12
CA ASP A 22 -2.88 -4.42 -4.24
C ASP A 22 -2.23 -3.08 -3.89
N TRP A 23 -1.07 -3.16 -3.25
CA TRP A 23 -0.26 -2.00 -2.91
C TRP A 23 0.50 -1.54 -4.14
N TRP A 24 0.31 -0.28 -4.46
CA TRP A 24 0.96 0.39 -5.57
C TRP A 24 2.06 1.26 -5.04
N TRP A 25 3.31 0.93 -5.37
CA TRP A 25 4.39 1.87 -5.15
C TRP A 25 4.26 3.04 -6.12
N VAL A 26 4.08 4.24 -5.57
CA VAL A 26 4.13 5.50 -6.33
C VAL A 26 5.46 6.17 -6.01
N ALA A 27 6.13 6.72 -7.02
CA ALA A 27 7.40 7.42 -6.82
C ALA A 27 7.16 8.65 -5.92
N GLY A 28 7.48 8.50 -4.63
CA GLY A 28 7.19 9.50 -3.60
C GLY A 28 8.20 10.64 -3.59
N ASP A 29 7.64 11.85 -3.67
CA ASP A 29 8.28 13.15 -3.91
C ASP A 29 8.70 13.91 -2.64
N SER A 30 8.93 13.21 -1.51
CA SER A 30 9.37 13.87 -0.28
C SER A 30 10.80 13.45 0.04
N GLY A 31 11.71 14.41 0.23
CA GLY A 31 13.14 14.15 0.43
C GLY A 31 13.45 13.17 1.58
N ASP A 32 12.51 13.00 2.51
CA ASP A 32 12.63 12.18 3.71
C ASP A 32 12.00 10.77 3.59
N ASP A 33 11.06 10.57 2.66
CA ASP A 33 10.44 9.27 2.44
C ASP A 33 11.34 8.38 1.56
N ALA A 34 11.56 7.13 1.97
CA ALA A 34 12.20 6.12 1.13
C ALA A 34 11.23 5.53 0.11
N ALA A 35 9.94 5.42 0.46
CA ALA A 35 8.90 4.89 -0.41
C ALA A 35 7.50 5.33 0.03
N VAL A 36 6.61 5.47 -0.95
CA VAL A 36 5.19 5.73 -0.74
C VAL A 36 4.39 4.65 -1.46
N PHE A 37 3.48 4.02 -0.74
CA PHE A 37 2.61 2.96 -1.26
C PHE A 37 1.16 3.41 -1.12
N VAL A 38 0.38 3.21 -2.16
CA VAL A 38 -1.04 3.56 -2.20
C VAL A 38 -1.86 2.27 -2.21
N ASP A 39 -2.94 2.27 -1.45
CA ASP A 39 -3.91 1.18 -1.44
C ASP A 39 -4.93 1.41 -2.55
N GLY A 40 -4.79 0.68 -3.66
CA GLY A 40 -5.66 0.82 -4.82
C GLY A 40 -7.13 0.55 -4.53
N ASP A 41 -7.42 -0.38 -3.60
CA ASP A 41 -8.79 -0.77 -3.22
C ASP A 41 -9.53 0.33 -2.43
N THR A 42 -8.79 1.33 -1.96
CA THR A 42 -9.32 2.45 -1.18
C THR A 42 -9.57 3.71 -2.00
N VAL A 43 -9.30 3.69 -3.31
CA VAL A 43 -9.61 4.83 -4.18
C VAL A 43 -11.13 5.02 -4.23
N ARG A 44 -11.59 6.19 -3.82
CA ARG A 44 -13.01 6.58 -3.86
C ARG A 44 -13.16 7.89 -4.61
N HIS A 45 -14.17 7.96 -5.47
CA HIS A 45 -14.55 9.17 -6.19
C HIS A 45 -15.92 9.67 -5.73
N ALA A 46 -16.01 10.97 -5.50
CA ALA A 46 -17.24 11.70 -5.22
C ALA A 46 -17.27 12.95 -6.12
N GLY A 47 -17.85 12.80 -7.32
CA GLY A 47 -17.81 13.84 -8.34
C GLY A 47 -16.36 14.15 -8.77
N MET A 48 -15.95 15.41 -8.64
CA MET A 48 -14.57 15.84 -8.94
C MET A 48 -13.60 15.61 -7.79
N THR A 49 -14.03 15.04 -6.66
CA THR A 49 -13.17 14.77 -5.51
C THR A 49 -12.77 13.30 -5.48
N ALA A 50 -11.52 13.02 -5.16
CA ALA A 50 -11.00 11.68 -4.92
C ALA A 50 -10.35 11.57 -3.55
N SER A 51 -10.35 10.37 -2.98
CA SER A 51 -9.61 10.04 -1.76
C SER A 51 -8.96 8.67 -1.87
N VAL A 52 -7.79 8.50 -1.25
CA VAL A 52 -7.08 7.23 -1.19
C VAL A 52 -6.22 7.12 0.07
N ASN A 53 -6.03 5.90 0.57
CA ASN A 53 -5.07 5.63 1.65
C ASN A 53 -3.67 5.41 1.10
N ALA A 54 -2.68 5.97 1.79
CA ALA A 54 -1.27 5.78 1.49
C ALA A 54 -0.48 5.43 2.75
N VAL A 55 0.54 4.60 2.57
CA VAL A 55 1.55 4.27 3.56
C VAL A 55 2.87 4.90 3.11
N ARG A 56 3.44 5.74 3.97
CA ARG A 56 4.74 6.37 3.77
C ARG A 56 5.77 5.72 4.66
N ILE A 57 6.92 5.42 4.09
CA ILE A 57 8.02 4.77 4.79
C ILE A 57 9.24 5.67 4.66
N ALA A 58 9.68 6.23 5.78
CA ALA A 58 10.88 7.04 5.86
C ALA A 58 12.15 6.18 5.72
N ARG A 59 13.30 6.82 5.42
CA ARG A 59 14.59 6.13 5.26
C ARG A 59 15.08 5.41 6.52
N ASP A 60 14.64 5.87 7.69
CA ASP A 60 14.90 5.23 8.99
C ASP A 60 13.95 4.05 9.28
N GLY A 61 13.00 3.77 8.39
CA GLY A 61 11.99 2.72 8.52
C GLY A 61 10.79 3.06 9.40
N THR A 62 10.67 4.32 9.82
CA THR A 62 9.43 4.85 10.39
C THR A 62 8.32 4.76 9.36
N VAL A 63 7.16 4.26 9.79
CA VAL A 63 6.00 4.06 8.92
C VAL A 63 4.88 4.96 9.41
N SER A 64 4.26 5.67 8.48
CA SER A 64 3.05 6.45 8.72
C SER A 64 1.98 6.10 7.69
N THR A 65 0.72 6.21 8.09
CA THR A 65 -0.44 6.00 7.22
C THR A 65 -1.21 7.30 7.17
N ALA A 66 -1.59 7.72 5.96
CA ALA A 66 -2.35 8.94 5.74
C ALA A 66 -3.41 8.71 4.66
N THR A 67 -4.55 9.39 4.80
CA THR A 67 -5.54 9.49 3.73
C THR A 67 -5.29 10.78 2.97
N TRP A 68 -5.08 10.69 1.66
CA TRP A 68 -5.12 11.84 0.79
C TRP A 68 -6.56 12.06 0.31
N THR A 69 -7.01 13.30 0.31
CA THR A 69 -8.29 13.71 -0.27
C THR A 69 -8.10 15.02 -1.01
N GLY A 70 -8.57 15.10 -2.26
CA GLY A 70 -8.38 16.29 -3.08
C GLY A 70 -9.29 16.33 -4.31
N ARG A 71 -9.25 17.45 -5.04
CA ARG A 71 -10.07 17.65 -6.24
C ARG A 71 -9.27 17.29 -7.50
N CYS A 72 -9.78 16.35 -8.28
CA CYS A 72 -9.26 16.00 -9.59
C CYS A 72 -9.51 17.13 -10.59
N GLY A 73 -8.51 17.43 -11.43
CA GLY A 73 -8.59 18.48 -12.45
C GLY A 73 -8.24 19.89 -11.96
N ALA A 74 -8.00 20.11 -10.67
CA ALA A 74 -7.37 21.33 -10.18
C ALA A 74 -5.85 21.24 -10.43
N ARG A 75 -5.39 21.69 -11.60
CA ARG A 75 -3.97 21.97 -11.82
C ARG A 75 -3.69 23.38 -11.29
N SER A 76 -3.38 23.53 -10.02
CA SER A 76 -2.70 24.76 -9.61
C SER A 76 -1.27 24.70 -10.18
N PRO A 77 -0.75 25.77 -10.82
CA PRO A 77 0.62 25.80 -11.32
C PRO A 77 1.68 25.75 -10.21
N THR A 78 1.26 25.83 -8.94
CA THR A 78 2.10 25.65 -7.74
C THR A 78 1.82 24.35 -6.99
N ASP A 79 0.81 23.57 -7.41
CA ASP A 79 0.55 22.27 -6.81
C ASP A 79 1.49 21.29 -7.50
N GLU A 80 2.63 21.04 -6.87
CA GLU A 80 3.36 19.80 -7.08
C GLU A 80 2.36 18.67 -6.80
N ILE A 81 1.75 18.13 -7.86
CA ILE A 81 0.74 17.08 -7.73
C ILE A 81 1.51 15.87 -7.21
N SER A 82 1.52 15.70 -5.89
CA SER A 82 2.18 14.56 -5.25
C SER A 82 1.77 13.26 -5.97
N ALA A 83 2.68 12.31 -6.11
CA ALA A 83 2.38 11.06 -6.84
C ALA A 83 1.12 10.34 -6.32
N VAL A 84 0.75 10.53 -5.05
CA VAL A 84 -0.50 10.06 -4.46
C VAL A 84 -1.73 10.73 -5.08
N ALA A 85 -1.68 12.04 -5.34
CA ALA A 85 -2.74 12.78 -6.02
C ALA A 85 -2.87 12.40 -7.50
N GLN A 86 -1.74 12.16 -8.19
CA GLN A 86 -1.74 11.66 -9.57
C GLN A 86 -2.39 10.28 -9.65
N PHE A 87 -2.01 9.38 -8.72
CA PHE A 87 -2.64 8.07 -8.61
C PHE A 87 -4.14 8.20 -8.30
N ALA A 88 -4.54 8.92 -7.26
CA ALA A 88 -5.95 9.02 -6.87
C ALA A 88 -6.86 9.62 -7.95
N CYS A 89 -6.34 10.49 -8.82
CA CYS A 89 -7.10 11.13 -9.90
C CYS A 89 -6.87 10.51 -11.27
N GLY A 90 -5.92 9.58 -11.40
CA GLY A 90 -5.59 8.89 -12.63
C GLY A 90 -6.58 7.79 -12.98
N THR A 91 -6.57 7.39 -14.24
CA THR A 91 -7.22 6.18 -14.72
C THR A 91 -6.39 4.94 -14.37
N GLU A 92 -6.97 3.75 -14.47
CA GLU A 92 -6.22 2.49 -14.29
C GLU A 92 -5.02 2.39 -15.26
N ALA A 93 -5.15 2.94 -16.47
CA ALA A 93 -4.03 3.03 -17.41
C ALA A 93 -2.93 3.97 -16.91
N ASP A 94 -3.28 5.08 -16.25
CA ASP A 94 -2.30 5.99 -15.64
C ASP A 94 -1.61 5.31 -14.44
N HIS A 95 -2.34 4.54 -13.65
CA HIS A 95 -1.78 3.78 -12.52
C HIS A 95 -0.72 2.79 -13.00
N MET A 96 -1.03 2.02 -14.05
CA MET A 96 -0.10 1.05 -14.65
C MET A 96 1.15 1.72 -15.26
N GLN A 97 1.08 2.99 -15.63
CA GLN A 97 2.23 3.74 -16.15
C GLN A 97 3.08 4.41 -15.07
N GLN A 98 2.47 4.80 -13.94
CA GLN A 98 3.11 5.65 -12.93
C GLN A 98 3.46 4.91 -11.64
N ALA A 99 2.92 3.71 -11.45
CA ALA A 99 3.06 2.94 -10.23
C ALA A 99 3.36 1.48 -10.50
N ALA A 100 4.08 0.85 -9.59
CA ALA A 100 4.35 -0.59 -9.63
C ALA A 100 3.46 -1.31 -8.62
N MET A 101 2.60 -2.21 -9.10
CA MET A 101 1.92 -3.17 -8.22
C MET A 101 2.95 -4.11 -7.58
N LEU A 102 2.81 -4.35 -6.28
CA LEU A 102 3.65 -5.29 -5.55
C LEU A 102 2.79 -6.42 -4.98
N PRO A 103 2.41 -7.40 -5.82
CA PRO A 103 1.50 -8.46 -5.40
C PRO A 103 2.13 -9.32 -4.30
N GLY A 104 1.37 -9.53 -3.23
CA GLY A 104 1.78 -10.41 -2.13
C GLY A 104 2.84 -9.83 -1.18
N LEU A 105 3.24 -8.57 -1.34
CA LEU A 105 4.11 -7.88 -0.39
C LEU A 105 3.36 -6.77 0.33
N THR A 106 3.53 -6.69 1.65
CA THR A 106 3.13 -5.50 2.40
C THR A 106 4.04 -4.32 2.05
N PRO A 107 3.61 -3.06 2.23
CA PRO A 107 4.45 -1.87 2.01
C PRO A 107 5.80 -1.94 2.72
N ARG A 108 5.82 -2.50 3.93
CA ARG A 108 7.05 -2.65 4.73
C ARG A 108 8.01 -3.68 4.12
N GLU A 109 7.49 -4.81 3.64
CA GLU A 109 8.30 -5.85 3.01
C GLU A 109 8.85 -5.36 1.67
N ALA A 110 7.99 -4.73 0.86
CA ALA A 110 8.37 -4.05 -0.36
C ALA A 110 9.49 -3.02 -0.13
N ALA A 111 9.34 -2.16 0.88
CA ALA A 111 10.34 -1.13 1.15
C ALA A 111 11.70 -1.68 1.60
N ARG A 112 11.68 -2.79 2.35
CA ARG A 112 12.91 -3.50 2.74
C ARG A 112 13.58 -4.14 1.53
N ALA A 113 12.80 -4.81 0.70
CA ALA A 113 13.31 -5.54 -0.46
C ALA A 113 13.87 -4.60 -1.54
N ILE A 114 13.21 -3.46 -1.79
CA ILE A 114 13.52 -2.56 -2.91
C ILE A 114 14.44 -1.40 -2.48
N PHE A 115 14.20 -0.80 -1.31
CA PHE A 115 14.88 0.43 -0.89
C PHE A 115 15.87 0.25 0.27
N SER A 116 16.16 -1.00 0.66
CA SER A 116 17.08 -1.32 1.76
C SER A 116 16.76 -0.63 3.09
N VAL A 117 15.48 -0.33 3.33
CA VAL A 117 15.02 0.36 4.55
C VAL A 117 15.24 -0.52 5.78
N ARG A 118 15.94 -0.02 6.79
CA ARG A 118 16.15 -0.74 8.05
C ARG A 118 14.94 -0.59 8.96
N PRO A 119 14.59 -1.58 9.81
CA PRO A 119 13.59 -1.36 10.84
C PRO A 119 14.04 -0.21 11.74
N GLY A 120 13.18 0.81 11.91
CA GLY A 120 13.42 1.87 12.88
C GLY A 120 13.60 1.25 14.26
N SER A 121 14.82 1.33 14.79
CA SER A 121 15.06 1.07 16.20
C SER A 121 14.33 2.15 16.96
N LYS A 122 13.12 1.86 17.46
CA LYS A 122 12.67 2.59 18.64
C LYS A 122 13.74 2.32 19.69
N SER A 123 14.63 3.28 19.92
CA SER A 123 15.30 3.43 21.20
C SER A 123 14.17 3.51 22.21
N ALA A 124 13.83 2.36 22.80
CA ALA A 124 13.16 2.34 24.08
C ALA A 124 14.10 3.11 25.00
N LYS A 125 13.83 4.40 25.17
CA LYS A 125 14.45 5.17 26.24
C LYS A 125 14.10 4.39 27.50
N PRO A 126 15.06 3.75 28.21
CA PRO A 126 14.73 3.22 29.51
C PRO A 126 14.20 4.40 30.31
N LEU A 127 13.00 4.24 30.85
CA LEU A 127 12.44 5.16 31.81
C LEU A 127 13.48 5.25 32.94
N GLN A 128 14.31 6.29 32.94
CA GLN A 128 15.17 6.57 34.07
C GLN A 128 14.23 6.93 35.21
N ALA A 129 14.10 6.02 36.17
CA ALA A 129 13.64 6.35 37.50
C ALA A 129 14.76 7.16 38.15
N GLY A 130 14.50 8.44 38.38
CA GLY A 130 15.31 9.37 39.15
C GLY A 130 14.37 10.33 39.88
#